data_AF-A0A8L8KAR6-F1
#
_entry.id   AF-A0A8L8KAR6-F1
#
_cell.length_a   1.000
_cell.length_b   1.000
_cell.length_c   1.000
_cell.angle_alpha   90.00
_cell.angle_beta   90.00
_cell.angle_gamma   90.00
#
_symmetry.space_group_name_H-M   'P 1'
#
loop_
_entity.id
_entity.type
_entity.pdbx_description
1 polymer ?
#
loop_
_entity_poly.entity_id
_entity_poly.type
_entity_poly.pdbx_seq_one_letter_code
_entity_poly.pdbx_strand_id
1 'polypeptide(L)'
;LFYILRCDTSFDFFLVFSTSEISDRLPDAPTPPTRKLRIAVAGCAHGEMDKIYAVLAEIEKEKGYKFDLLICCGDYQSVRNYGDLYHMHVNEKYRSLQTFYKYYSGEKEAPILTVFVGGNHEASGYLAELPNGGWVAPKIYYMGLANVIRFAGLRIAGLSGIYNGREFNRGHYERPPYTDHSEVVSSYHVRNIDVWRLKHLRPADDDCTSNPIDIVITHDWPAGIVDFGDKETLLRTKPFFRDDVESGKLGNPSTMQLLYVGFCCCRCTFQLIIRRLITYRMFDLVIGYPLIFMLGSPLWCRIHQKTALLVLSQHVS
;
A
#
# COMPACT_ATOMS: atom_id res chain seq x y z
N LEU A 1 7.69 14.12 9.73
CA LEU A 1 8.28 13.17 10.70
C LEU A 1 7.48 11.88 10.63
N PHE A 2 8.14 10.75 10.39
CA PHE A 2 7.51 9.42 10.49
C PHE A 2 7.82 8.84 11.87
N TYR A 3 6.84 8.20 12.49
CA TYR A 3 7.02 7.42 13.71
C TYR A 3 6.62 5.99 13.38
N ILE A 4 7.57 5.06 13.49
CA ILE A 4 7.29 3.62 13.38
C ILE A 4 6.92 3.15 14.78
N LEU A 5 5.69 2.71 14.98
CA LEU A 5 5.27 2.00 16.20
C LEU A 5 5.25 0.51 15.87
N ARG A 6 6.14 -0.26 16.51
CA ARG A 6 6.16 -1.72 16.45
C ARG A 6 5.28 -2.23 17.60
N CYS A 7 4.31 -3.09 17.31
CA CYS A 7 3.48 -3.74 18.32
C CYS A 7 3.94 -5.21 18.42
N ASP A 8 4.32 -5.68 19.61
CA ASP A 8 4.91 -7.02 19.89
C ASP A 8 3.94 -8.21 19.71
N THR A 9 2.85 -8.03 18.98
CA THR A 9 2.01 -9.16 18.56
C THR A 9 2.56 -9.71 17.24
N SER A 10 2.25 -10.96 16.90
CA SER A 10 2.77 -11.70 15.73
C SER A 10 2.45 -11.08 14.34
N PHE A 11 2.02 -9.83 14.31
CA PHE A 11 1.61 -9.02 13.16
C PHE A 11 2.42 -7.72 13.15
N ASP A 12 3.29 -7.53 12.16
CA ASP A 12 4.01 -6.26 12.01
C ASP A 12 3.06 -5.18 11.46
N PHE A 13 2.51 -4.38 12.37
CA PHE A 13 1.83 -3.13 12.04
C PHE A 13 2.87 -2.03 11.80
N PHE A 14 2.74 -1.30 10.69
CA PHE A 14 3.57 -0.12 10.40
C PHE A 14 2.69 1.10 10.18
N LEU A 15 2.50 1.91 11.22
CA LEU A 15 1.87 3.22 11.03
C LEU A 15 2.84 4.19 10.37
N VAL A 16 2.50 4.62 9.16
CA VAL A 16 3.29 5.60 8.38
C VAL A 16 2.56 6.95 8.41
N PHE A 17 3.03 7.88 9.24
CA PHE A 17 2.47 9.24 9.32
C PHE A 17 2.82 10.08 8.08
N SER A 18 1.83 10.38 7.25
CA SER A 18 1.95 11.37 6.17
C SER A 18 1.27 12.69 6.54
N THR A 19 2.05 13.71 6.88
CA THR A 19 1.56 15.09 6.91
C THR A 19 1.73 15.70 5.52
N SER A 20 0.63 15.84 4.77
CA SER A 20 0.59 16.71 3.59
C SER A 20 -0.08 18.03 3.96
N GLU A 21 0.63 19.13 3.79
CA GLU A 21 0.03 20.47 3.77
C GLU A 21 -0.54 20.70 2.37
N ILE A 22 -1.85 20.87 2.26
CA ILE A 22 -2.51 21.16 0.99
C ILE A 22 -3.23 22.49 1.16
N SER A 23 -2.86 23.49 0.36
CA SER A 23 -3.56 24.78 0.26
C SER A 23 -4.08 24.96 -1.16
N ASP A 24 -5.38 24.79 -1.37
CA ASP A 24 -6.04 25.34 -2.56
C ASP A 24 -6.30 26.82 -2.30
N ARG A 25 -5.68 27.72 -3.08
CA ARG A 25 -5.75 29.17 -2.83
C ARG A 25 -6.62 29.89 -3.85
N LEU A 26 -7.56 30.68 -3.35
CA LEU A 26 -7.98 31.95 -3.94
C LEU A 26 -7.28 33.07 -3.16
N PRO A 27 -6.83 34.16 -3.81
CA PRO A 27 -5.87 35.11 -3.23
C PRO A 27 -6.34 35.89 -1.99
N ASP A 28 -7.65 35.95 -1.68
CA ASP A 28 -8.18 36.86 -0.65
C ASP A 28 -9.09 36.20 0.42
N ALA A 29 -9.08 34.88 0.58
CA ALA A 29 -9.87 34.21 1.61
C ALA A 29 -9.09 34.06 2.94
N PRO A 30 -9.73 34.25 4.12
CA PRO A 30 -9.09 33.96 5.40
C PRO A 30 -8.63 32.50 5.43
N THR A 31 -7.37 32.28 5.81
CA THR A 31 -6.75 30.96 5.84
C THR A 31 -7.58 30.02 6.73
N PRO A 32 -8.19 28.95 6.19
CA PRO A 32 -8.82 27.94 7.02
C PRO A 32 -7.77 27.27 7.91
N PRO A 33 -8.13 26.78 9.11
CA PRO A 33 -7.19 26.10 9.98
C PRO A 33 -6.55 24.91 9.24
N THR A 34 -5.23 24.91 9.14
CA THR A 34 -4.44 23.87 8.47
C THR A 34 -4.48 22.58 9.28
N ARG A 35 -5.40 21.68 8.91
CA ARG A 35 -5.53 20.38 9.57
C ARG A 35 -4.50 19.40 9.02
N LYS A 36 -3.64 18.85 9.88
CA LYS A 36 -2.71 17.77 9.52
C LYS A 36 -3.49 16.48 9.27
N LEU A 37 -3.38 15.94 8.06
CA LEU A 37 -3.91 14.63 7.72
C LEU A 37 -3.11 13.53 8.43
N ARG A 38 -3.80 12.50 8.93
CA ARG A 38 -3.17 11.33 9.56
C ARG A 38 -3.66 10.05 8.91
N ILE A 39 -2.76 9.39 8.20
CA ILE A 39 -3.04 8.13 7.51
C ILE A 39 -2.35 7.01 8.28
N ALA A 40 -3.11 5.97 8.62
CA ALA A 40 -2.59 4.72 9.12
C ALA A 40 -2.36 3.74 7.97
N VAL A 41 -1.34 2.91 8.09
CA VAL A 41 -1.00 1.90 7.09
C VAL A 41 -0.89 0.55 7.78
N ALA A 42 -1.46 -0.48 7.17
CA ALA A 42 -1.36 -1.86 7.61
C ALA A 42 -0.82 -2.70 6.45
N GLY A 43 0.00 -3.69 6.79
CA GLY A 43 0.49 -4.69 5.85
C GLY A 43 -0.61 -5.69 5.47
N CYS A 44 -0.32 -6.98 5.61
CA CYS A 44 -1.34 -8.02 5.53
C CYS A 44 -2.28 -7.97 6.74
N ALA A 45 -3.59 -7.89 6.49
CA ALA A 45 -4.59 -7.88 7.57
C ALA A 45 -4.97 -9.28 8.04
N HIS A 46 -4.92 -10.28 7.15
CA HIS A 46 -5.35 -11.66 7.40
C HIS A 46 -6.73 -11.76 8.08
N GLY A 47 -7.67 -10.91 7.67
CA GLY A 47 -9.05 -10.92 8.15
C GLY A 47 -9.25 -10.43 9.58
N GLU A 48 -8.21 -9.93 10.25
CA GLU A 48 -8.19 -9.55 11.67
C GLU A 48 -8.50 -8.06 11.90
N MET A 49 -9.48 -7.51 11.17
CA MET A 49 -9.84 -6.09 11.20
C MET A 49 -10.18 -5.58 12.61
N ASP A 50 -10.83 -6.41 13.44
CA ASP A 50 -11.11 -6.05 14.83
C ASP A 50 -9.83 -5.70 15.60
N LYS A 51 -8.73 -6.44 15.38
CA LYS A 51 -7.43 -6.16 16.02
C LYS A 51 -6.82 -4.89 15.47
N ILE A 52 -6.86 -4.69 14.15
CA ILE A 52 -6.34 -3.47 13.51
C ILE A 52 -7.03 -2.23 14.09
N TYR A 53 -8.35 -2.24 14.12
CA TYR A 53 -9.13 -1.11 14.65
C TYR A 53 -8.92 -0.89 16.14
N ALA A 54 -8.76 -1.96 16.94
CA ALA A 54 -8.45 -1.85 18.36
C ALA A 54 -7.09 -1.17 18.59
N VAL A 55 -6.05 -1.55 17.83
CA VAL A 55 -4.73 -0.93 17.90
C VAL A 55 -4.78 0.54 17.51
N LEU A 56 -5.52 0.88 16.43
CA LEU A 56 -5.71 2.29 16.05
C LEU A 56 -6.38 3.09 17.17
N ALA A 57 -7.45 2.56 17.77
CA ALA A 57 -8.16 3.22 18.86
C ALA A 57 -7.28 3.45 20.10
N GLU A 58 -6.39 2.51 20.42
CA GLU A 58 -5.42 2.65 21.50
C GLU A 58 -4.42 3.78 21.21
N ILE A 59 -3.87 3.83 19.99
CA ILE A 59 -2.94 4.90 19.57
C ILE A 59 -3.64 6.26 19.59
N GLU A 60 -4.87 6.35 19.11
CA GLU A 60 -5.65 7.59 19.15
C GLU A 60 -5.86 8.09 20.58
N LYS A 61 -6.13 7.17 21.51
CA LYS A 61 -6.29 7.47 22.94
C LYS A 61 -4.98 7.94 23.56
N GLU A 62 -3.87 7.26 23.29
CA GLU A 62 -2.56 7.59 23.83
C GLU A 62 -2.04 8.94 23.31
N LYS A 63 -2.20 9.20 22.00
CA LYS A 63 -1.62 10.37 21.34
C LYS A 63 -2.57 11.57 21.27
N GLY A 64 -3.84 11.42 21.62
CA GLY A 64 -4.81 12.51 21.64
C GLY A 64 -5.17 13.05 20.25
N TYR A 65 -5.13 12.22 19.21
CA TYR A 65 -5.55 12.59 17.86
C TYR A 65 -6.38 11.49 17.20
N LYS A 66 -7.01 11.81 16.06
CA LYS A 66 -7.75 10.87 15.21
C LYS A 66 -7.03 10.60 13.90
N PHE A 67 -7.14 9.37 13.41
CA PHE A 67 -6.76 8.99 12.06
C PHE A 67 -7.87 9.33 11.08
N ASP A 68 -7.49 9.66 9.85
CA ASP A 68 -8.39 10.06 8.77
C ASP A 68 -8.64 8.94 7.76
N LEU A 69 -7.64 8.08 7.56
CA LEU A 69 -7.67 6.99 6.60
C LEU A 69 -6.81 5.82 7.10
N LEU A 70 -7.29 4.60 6.93
CA LEU A 70 -6.51 3.38 7.02
C LEU A 70 -6.26 2.83 5.62
N ILE A 71 -5.02 2.48 5.29
CA ILE A 71 -4.63 1.82 4.05
C ILE A 71 -4.13 0.41 4.37
N CYS A 72 -4.74 -0.63 3.81
CA CYS A 72 -4.27 -2.02 3.91
C CYS A 72 -3.63 -2.49 2.60
N CYS A 73 -2.44 -3.08 2.69
CA CYS A 73 -1.60 -3.38 1.53
C CYS A 73 -1.79 -4.80 0.97
N GLY A 74 -2.96 -5.40 1.15
CA GLY A 74 -3.25 -6.77 0.69
C GLY A 74 -3.51 -7.76 1.82
N ASP A 75 -3.79 -8.99 1.40
CA ASP A 75 -4.34 -10.08 2.21
C ASP A 75 -5.39 -9.56 3.21
N TYR A 76 -6.33 -8.76 2.71
CA TYR A 76 -7.39 -8.16 3.51
C TYR A 76 -8.37 -9.23 4.01
N GLN A 77 -8.59 -10.26 3.19
CA GLN A 77 -9.53 -11.37 3.46
C GLN A 77 -10.96 -10.88 3.68
N SER A 78 -11.52 -10.23 2.66
CA SER A 78 -12.92 -9.76 2.63
C SER A 78 -13.96 -10.89 2.50
N VAL A 79 -13.85 -11.92 3.34
CA VAL A 79 -14.71 -13.11 3.31
C VAL A 79 -16.09 -12.80 3.90
N ARG A 80 -17.15 -12.87 3.09
CA ARG A 80 -18.54 -12.56 3.52
C ARG A 80 -19.20 -13.73 4.24
N ASN A 81 -18.92 -14.95 3.76
CA ASN A 81 -19.55 -16.19 4.23
C ASN A 81 -18.68 -17.41 3.89
N TYR A 82 -19.12 -18.60 4.31
CA TYR A 82 -18.38 -19.86 4.07
C TYR A 82 -18.21 -20.19 2.59
N GLY A 83 -19.09 -19.70 1.71
CA GLY A 83 -18.97 -19.87 0.26
C GLY A 83 -17.73 -19.20 -0.32
N ASP A 84 -17.38 -18.01 0.18
CA ASP A 84 -16.19 -17.29 -0.27
C ASP A 84 -14.88 -18.02 0.09
N LEU A 85 -14.87 -18.86 1.14
CA LEU A 85 -13.70 -19.65 1.55
C LEU A 85 -13.26 -20.65 0.47
N TYR A 86 -14.17 -21.13 -0.38
CA TYR A 86 -13.83 -22.01 -1.51
C TYR A 86 -13.04 -21.29 -2.60
N HIS A 87 -13.17 -19.96 -2.68
CA HIS A 87 -12.46 -19.11 -3.62
C HIS A 87 -11.21 -18.43 -3.01
N MET A 88 -10.73 -18.95 -1.88
CA MET A 88 -9.49 -18.49 -1.26
C MET A 88 -8.34 -19.44 -1.57
N HIS A 89 -7.22 -18.89 -2.04
CA HIS A 89 -6.00 -19.65 -2.21
C HIS A 89 -5.23 -19.79 -0.88
N VAL A 90 -5.82 -20.52 0.06
CA VAL A 90 -5.23 -20.86 1.36
C VAL A 90 -5.46 -22.36 1.59
N ASN A 91 -4.53 -23.07 2.24
CA ASN A 91 -4.76 -24.45 2.63
C ASN A 91 -6.02 -24.56 3.50
N GLU A 92 -6.88 -25.55 3.25
CA GLU A 92 -8.18 -25.71 3.89
C GLU A 92 -8.14 -25.60 5.42
N LYS A 93 -7.11 -26.18 6.06
CA LYS A 93 -6.97 -26.16 7.52
C LYS A 93 -6.72 -24.77 8.12
N TYR A 94 -6.34 -23.79 7.30
CA TYR A 94 -6.08 -22.41 7.70
C TYR A 94 -7.18 -21.43 7.21
N ARG A 95 -8.22 -21.93 6.53
CA ARG A 95 -9.35 -21.09 6.09
C ARG A 95 -10.25 -20.77 7.29
N SER A 96 -10.53 -19.50 7.50
CA SER A 96 -11.42 -19.02 8.56
C SER A 96 -12.17 -17.79 8.06
N LEU A 97 -13.41 -17.60 8.53
CA LEU A 97 -14.19 -16.37 8.25
C LEU A 97 -13.55 -15.11 8.84
N GLN A 98 -12.73 -15.28 9.87
CA GLN A 98 -12.14 -14.19 10.64
C GLN A 98 -13.18 -13.15 11.07
N THR A 99 -13.01 -11.87 10.72
CA THR A 99 -13.88 -10.79 11.22
C THR A 99 -14.61 -9.99 10.15
N PHE A 100 -14.29 -10.14 8.86
CA PHE A 100 -14.86 -9.28 7.80
C PHE A 100 -16.38 -9.41 7.69
N TYR A 101 -16.91 -10.63 7.80
CA TYR A 101 -18.34 -10.90 7.65
C TYR A 101 -19.22 -10.03 8.56
N LYS A 102 -18.72 -9.62 9.74
CA LYS A 102 -19.43 -8.74 10.69
C LYS A 102 -19.63 -7.34 10.13
N TYR A 103 -18.65 -6.84 9.39
CA TYR A 103 -18.71 -5.54 8.72
C TYR A 103 -19.59 -5.61 7.48
N TYR A 104 -19.54 -6.73 6.77
CA TYR A 104 -20.40 -6.98 5.61
C TYR A 104 -21.88 -7.11 6.00
N SER A 105 -22.19 -7.84 7.08
CA SER A 105 -23.55 -8.07 7.56
C SER A 105 -24.19 -6.87 8.27
N GLY A 106 -23.38 -5.88 8.65
CA GLY A 106 -23.81 -4.73 9.45
C GLY A 106 -23.87 -4.99 10.96
N GLU A 107 -23.37 -6.13 11.45
CA GLU A 107 -23.15 -6.36 12.90
C GLU A 107 -22.18 -5.32 13.48
N LYS A 108 -21.20 -4.90 12.66
CA LYS A 108 -20.23 -3.85 12.99
C LYS A 108 -20.11 -2.84 11.86
N GLU A 109 -19.70 -1.63 12.21
CA GLU A 109 -19.31 -0.58 11.27
C GLU A 109 -17.83 -0.26 11.45
N ALA A 110 -17.10 -0.03 10.36
CA ALA A 110 -15.69 0.37 10.47
C ALA A 110 -15.59 1.77 11.14
N PRO A 111 -14.68 1.95 12.11
CA PRO A 111 -14.56 3.22 12.84
C PRO A 111 -13.88 4.31 12.01
N ILE A 112 -13.18 3.94 10.95
CA ILE A 112 -12.42 4.82 10.06
C ILE A 112 -12.65 4.41 8.61
N LEU A 113 -12.50 5.34 7.67
CA LEU A 113 -12.42 5.00 6.25
C LEU A 113 -11.21 4.10 6.01
N THR A 114 -11.46 2.92 5.48
CA THR A 114 -10.45 1.91 5.19
C THR A 114 -10.41 1.66 3.69
N VAL A 115 -9.24 1.83 3.09
CA VAL A 115 -8.95 1.52 1.69
C VAL A 115 -7.99 0.34 1.64
N PHE A 116 -8.21 -0.60 0.73
CA PHE A 116 -7.28 -1.71 0.56
C PHE A 116 -7.08 -2.11 -0.90
N VAL A 117 -5.89 -2.64 -1.17
CA VAL A 117 -5.60 -3.44 -2.37
C VAL A 117 -5.66 -4.92 -2.02
N GLY A 118 -5.89 -5.79 -2.99
CA GLY A 118 -5.94 -7.24 -2.79
C GLY A 118 -4.54 -7.85 -2.77
N GLY A 119 -4.34 -8.88 -1.95
CA GLY A 119 -3.15 -9.74 -1.98
C GLY A 119 -3.39 -11.09 -2.65
N ASN A 120 -2.65 -12.12 -2.22
CA ASN A 120 -2.80 -13.48 -2.73
C ASN A 120 -3.70 -14.37 -1.84
N HIS A 121 -3.94 -13.97 -0.60
CA HIS A 121 -4.87 -14.64 0.31
C HIS A 121 -6.18 -13.84 0.41
N GLU A 122 -6.98 -13.85 -0.65
CA GLU A 122 -8.21 -13.08 -0.72
C GLU A 122 -9.43 -13.94 -0.98
N ALA A 123 -10.61 -13.41 -0.67
CA ALA A 123 -11.89 -13.88 -1.19
C ALA A 123 -11.98 -13.56 -2.70
N SER A 124 -11.20 -14.27 -3.51
CA SER A 124 -10.92 -13.89 -4.91
C SER A 124 -12.17 -13.91 -5.79
N GLY A 125 -13.16 -14.73 -5.45
CA GLY A 125 -14.47 -14.70 -6.11
C GLY A 125 -15.20 -13.38 -5.89
N TYR A 126 -15.26 -12.91 -4.65
CA TYR A 126 -15.91 -11.64 -4.32
C TYR A 126 -15.17 -10.44 -4.90
N LEU A 127 -13.84 -10.40 -4.77
CA LEU A 127 -13.05 -9.28 -5.31
C LEU A 127 -13.11 -9.20 -6.86
N ALA A 128 -13.27 -10.34 -7.54
CA ALA A 128 -13.47 -10.37 -8.99
C ALA A 128 -14.79 -9.73 -9.45
N GLU A 129 -15.79 -9.59 -8.58
CA GLU A 129 -17.02 -8.84 -8.87
C GLU A 129 -16.75 -7.32 -8.94
N LEU A 130 -15.63 -6.85 -8.37
CA LEU A 130 -15.27 -5.44 -8.21
C LEU A 130 -13.93 -5.08 -8.90
N PRO A 131 -13.73 -5.37 -10.19
CA PRO A 131 -12.44 -5.21 -10.85
C PRO A 131 -11.99 -3.75 -10.95
N ASN A 132 -12.95 -2.81 -10.96
CA ASN A 132 -12.71 -1.36 -10.99
C ASN A 132 -12.78 -0.72 -9.58
N GLY A 133 -12.83 -1.53 -8.53
CA GLY A 133 -13.00 -1.09 -7.15
C GLY A 133 -14.46 -0.88 -6.75
N GLY A 134 -14.69 -0.79 -5.44
CA GLY A 134 -16.03 -0.66 -4.90
C GLY A 134 -16.09 -0.75 -3.38
N TRP A 135 -17.22 -0.32 -2.83
CA TRP A 135 -17.50 -0.46 -1.40
C TRP A 135 -17.83 -1.92 -1.10
N VAL A 136 -16.98 -2.56 -0.30
CA VAL A 136 -17.22 -3.95 0.13
C VAL A 136 -18.04 -4.02 1.43
N ALA A 137 -18.07 -2.93 2.18
CA ALA A 137 -18.87 -2.69 3.38
C ALA A 137 -18.89 -1.17 3.67
N PRO A 138 -19.77 -0.65 4.56
CA PRO A 138 -19.75 0.75 4.97
C PRO A 138 -18.35 1.18 5.45
N LYS A 139 -17.83 2.27 4.88
CA LYS A 139 -16.47 2.81 5.13
C LYS A 139 -15.30 1.89 4.75
N ILE A 140 -15.52 0.80 4.01
CA ILE A 140 -14.46 -0.09 3.53
C ILE A 140 -14.49 -0.14 2.00
N TYR A 141 -13.44 0.36 1.36
CA TYR A 141 -13.33 0.49 -0.09
C TYR A 141 -12.19 -0.37 -0.64
N TYR A 142 -12.54 -1.27 -1.55
CA TYR A 142 -11.57 -2.02 -2.34
C TYR A 142 -11.14 -1.21 -3.56
N MET A 143 -9.83 -1.10 -3.80
CA MET A 143 -9.32 -0.35 -4.95
C MET A 143 -9.52 -1.03 -6.30
N GLY A 144 -9.90 -2.31 -6.36
CA GLY A 144 -9.96 -3.04 -7.62
C GLY A 144 -8.59 -3.57 -8.06
N LEU A 145 -8.50 -4.05 -9.30
CA LEU A 145 -7.26 -4.62 -9.85
C LEU A 145 -6.18 -3.54 -10.00
N ALA A 146 -6.55 -2.39 -10.57
CA ALA A 146 -5.74 -1.18 -10.59
C ALA A 146 -6.63 0.07 -10.66
N ASN A 147 -6.40 1.04 -9.77
CA ASN A 147 -7.23 2.25 -9.71
C ASN A 147 -6.50 3.42 -9.05
N VAL A 148 -7.01 4.64 -9.25
CA VAL A 148 -6.58 5.85 -8.55
C VAL A 148 -7.78 6.53 -7.93
N ILE A 149 -7.71 6.76 -6.62
CA ILE A 149 -8.72 7.51 -5.87
C ILE A 149 -8.16 8.85 -5.41
N ARG A 150 -9.05 9.78 -5.08
CA ARG A 150 -8.69 11.04 -4.43
C ARG A 150 -9.20 11.05 -2.99
N PHE A 151 -8.33 11.41 -2.06
CA PHE A 151 -8.69 11.54 -0.65
C PHE A 151 -8.04 12.79 -0.06
N ALA A 152 -8.84 13.74 0.41
CA ALA A 152 -8.37 15.00 1.00
C ALA A 152 -7.30 15.72 0.15
N GLY A 153 -7.48 15.73 -1.19
CA GLY A 153 -6.54 16.32 -2.15
C GLY A 153 -5.40 15.40 -2.60
N LEU A 154 -5.15 14.28 -1.91
CA LEU A 154 -4.13 13.30 -2.29
C LEU A 154 -4.62 12.38 -3.41
N ARG A 155 -3.74 12.06 -4.36
CA ARG A 155 -3.96 10.99 -5.35
C ARG A 155 -3.31 9.70 -4.87
N ILE A 156 -4.13 8.68 -4.65
CA ILE A 156 -3.70 7.37 -4.16
C ILE A 156 -3.94 6.34 -5.27
N ALA A 157 -2.87 5.77 -5.80
CA ALA A 157 -2.95 4.66 -6.75
C ALA A 157 -2.77 3.33 -6.04
N GLY A 158 -3.54 2.33 -6.47
CA GLY A 158 -3.49 0.97 -5.95
C GLY A 158 -3.33 -0.02 -7.07
N LEU A 159 -2.51 -1.05 -6.83
CA LEU A 159 -2.35 -2.22 -7.67
C LEU A 159 -2.50 -3.46 -6.80
N SER A 160 -3.55 -4.24 -7.06
CA SER A 160 -3.82 -5.48 -6.34
C SER A 160 -3.08 -6.65 -6.97
N GLY A 161 -2.70 -7.61 -6.11
CA GLY A 161 -2.19 -8.90 -6.55
C GLY A 161 -0.69 -9.11 -6.40
N ILE A 162 -0.23 -10.27 -6.89
CA ILE A 162 1.20 -10.61 -6.97
C ILE A 162 1.62 -10.90 -8.41
N TYR A 163 2.89 -10.69 -8.71
CA TYR A 163 3.46 -10.99 -10.01
C TYR A 163 3.56 -12.50 -10.28
N ASN A 164 3.14 -12.90 -11.47
CA ASN A 164 3.45 -14.20 -12.04
C ASN A 164 3.77 -14.03 -13.53
N GLY A 165 4.98 -14.43 -13.94
CA GLY A 165 5.44 -14.22 -15.31
C GLY A 165 4.63 -14.97 -16.38
N ARG A 166 3.95 -16.07 -16.02
CA ARG A 166 3.10 -16.83 -16.97
C ARG A 166 1.78 -16.13 -17.24
N GLU A 167 1.22 -15.47 -16.22
CA GLU A 167 -0.07 -14.78 -16.32
C GLU A 167 0.06 -13.33 -16.76
N PHE A 168 1.21 -12.68 -16.53
CA PHE A 168 1.38 -11.23 -16.70
C PHE A 168 0.95 -10.70 -18.08
N ASN A 169 1.26 -11.41 -19.16
CA ASN A 169 0.91 -10.98 -20.52
C ASN A 169 -0.46 -11.46 -21.00
N ARG A 170 -1.24 -12.13 -20.14
CA ARG A 170 -2.60 -12.59 -20.44
C ARG A 170 -3.62 -11.51 -20.03
N GLY A 171 -4.84 -11.63 -20.53
CA GLY A 171 -5.97 -10.86 -19.99
C GLY A 171 -6.43 -11.43 -18.64
N HIS A 172 -7.32 -10.70 -17.97
CA HIS A 172 -8.19 -11.29 -16.94
C HIS A 172 -9.32 -12.03 -17.66
N TYR A 173 -9.36 -13.36 -17.54
CA TYR A 173 -10.32 -14.24 -18.20
C TYR A 173 -11.16 -15.04 -17.19
N GLU A 174 -10.69 -15.09 -15.95
CA GLU A 174 -11.27 -15.83 -14.85
C GLU A 174 -12.63 -15.25 -14.47
N ARG A 175 -13.59 -16.12 -14.19
CA ARG A 175 -14.94 -15.71 -13.77
C ARG A 175 -15.48 -16.67 -12.72
N PRO A 176 -15.98 -16.19 -11.58
CA PRO A 176 -16.70 -17.03 -10.65
C PRO A 176 -18.03 -17.53 -11.27
N PRO A 177 -18.49 -18.76 -10.96
CA PRO A 177 -17.80 -19.76 -10.14
C PRO A 177 -16.59 -20.35 -10.88
N TYR A 178 -15.44 -20.39 -10.21
CA TYR A 178 -14.21 -20.89 -10.81
C TYR A 178 -14.31 -22.41 -11.02
N THR A 179 -13.97 -22.87 -12.23
CA THR A 179 -14.07 -24.31 -12.55
C THR A 179 -12.86 -25.10 -12.06
N ASP A 180 -11.70 -24.45 -12.02
CA ASP A 180 -10.43 -24.98 -11.55
C ASP A 180 -9.83 -24.03 -10.49
N HIS A 181 -9.18 -24.61 -9.49
CA HIS A 181 -8.37 -23.88 -8.52
C HIS A 181 -7.27 -23.04 -9.20
N SER A 182 -6.79 -23.44 -10.38
CA SER A 182 -5.85 -22.64 -11.17
C SER A 182 -6.41 -21.26 -11.54
N GLU A 183 -7.73 -21.12 -11.77
CA GLU A 183 -8.39 -19.83 -12.04
C GLU A 183 -8.46 -18.96 -10.78
N VAL A 184 -8.68 -19.56 -9.60
CA VAL A 184 -8.58 -18.84 -8.32
C VAL A 184 -7.18 -18.24 -8.17
N VAL A 185 -6.15 -19.04 -8.44
CA VAL A 185 -4.74 -18.64 -8.37
C VAL A 185 -4.41 -17.53 -9.38
N SER A 186 -4.88 -17.63 -10.61
CA SER A 186 -4.58 -16.65 -11.65
C SER A 186 -5.36 -15.34 -11.47
N SER A 187 -6.52 -15.36 -10.80
CA SER A 187 -7.39 -14.18 -10.61
C SER A 187 -6.72 -13.02 -9.84
N TYR A 188 -5.83 -13.32 -8.89
CA TYR A 188 -5.11 -12.29 -8.12
C TYR A 188 -3.72 -11.98 -8.71
N HIS A 189 -3.31 -12.60 -9.82
CA HIS A 189 -2.03 -12.25 -10.43
C HIS A 189 -2.11 -10.88 -11.14
N VAL A 190 -1.07 -10.07 -11.01
CA VAL A 190 -0.98 -8.78 -11.71
C VAL A 190 -0.90 -9.00 -13.22
N ARG A 191 -1.65 -8.22 -14.02
CA ARG A 191 -1.56 -8.24 -15.49
C ARG A 191 -0.83 -7.02 -16.04
N ASN A 192 -0.32 -7.14 -17.25
CA ASN A 192 0.35 -6.05 -17.97
C ASN A 192 -0.57 -4.85 -18.17
N ILE A 193 -1.87 -5.08 -18.38
CA ILE A 193 -2.87 -4.05 -18.63
C ILE A 193 -3.09 -3.18 -17.39
N ASP A 194 -3.03 -3.77 -16.20
CA ASP A 194 -3.19 -3.08 -14.92
C ASP A 194 -2.02 -2.11 -14.69
N VAL A 195 -0.79 -2.60 -14.89
CA VAL A 195 0.44 -1.79 -14.83
C VAL A 195 0.45 -0.73 -15.95
N TRP A 196 0.05 -1.10 -17.16
CA TRP A 196 0.04 -0.21 -18.32
C TRP A 196 -0.91 0.97 -18.11
N ARG A 197 -2.10 0.73 -17.56
CA ARG A 197 -3.06 1.79 -17.20
C ARG A 197 -2.46 2.78 -16.20
N LEU A 198 -1.83 2.28 -15.14
CA LEU A 198 -1.20 3.13 -14.12
C LEU A 198 -0.02 3.96 -14.68
N LYS A 199 0.76 3.41 -15.62
CA LYS A 199 1.86 4.15 -16.28
C LYS A 199 1.38 5.34 -17.12
N HIS A 200 0.16 5.31 -17.64
CA HIS A 200 -0.38 6.35 -18.51
C HIS A 200 -1.16 7.44 -17.75
N LEU A 201 -1.16 7.39 -16.41
CA LEU A 201 -1.82 8.38 -15.58
C LEU A 201 -1.13 9.74 -15.71
N ARG A 202 -1.81 10.70 -16.32
CA ARG A 202 -1.32 12.08 -16.39
C ARG A 202 -1.52 12.81 -15.05
N PRO A 203 -0.82 13.93 -14.85
CA PRO A 203 -1.22 14.93 -13.86
C PRO A 203 -2.71 15.28 -14.01
N ALA A 204 -3.32 15.63 -12.89
CA ALA A 204 -4.75 15.96 -12.82
C ALA A 204 -5.15 17.13 -13.72
N ASP A 205 -4.21 18.05 -13.94
CA ASP A 205 -4.41 19.37 -14.49
C ASP A 205 -3.42 19.57 -15.67
N ASP A 206 -3.66 20.55 -16.56
CA ASP A 206 -2.80 20.85 -17.72
C ASP A 206 -1.37 21.26 -17.33
N ASP A 207 -1.13 21.48 -16.04
CA ASP A 207 0.19 21.65 -15.48
C ASP A 207 0.85 20.29 -15.24
N CYS A 208 1.69 19.91 -16.21
CA CYS A 208 2.53 18.72 -16.19
C CYS A 208 3.49 18.64 -14.99
N THR A 209 3.58 19.69 -14.16
CA THR A 209 4.48 19.77 -12.99
C THR A 209 3.77 19.62 -11.64
N SER A 210 2.43 19.71 -11.55
CA SER A 210 1.77 19.99 -10.26
C SER A 210 0.80 18.96 -9.68
N ASN A 211 0.61 17.76 -10.25
CA ASN A 211 -0.14 16.73 -9.52
C ASN A 211 0.27 15.28 -9.79
N PRO A 212 1.46 14.85 -9.33
CA PRO A 212 1.86 13.46 -9.38
C PRO A 212 1.01 12.57 -8.46
N ILE A 213 1.06 11.26 -8.68
CA ILE A 213 0.53 10.31 -7.70
C ILE A 213 1.29 10.48 -6.38
N ASP A 214 0.58 10.77 -5.29
CA ASP A 214 1.19 11.02 -3.99
C ASP A 214 1.56 9.72 -3.28
N ILE A 215 0.68 8.72 -3.38
CA ILE A 215 0.81 7.42 -2.72
C ILE A 215 0.55 6.32 -3.74
N VAL A 216 1.48 5.38 -3.86
CA VAL A 216 1.26 4.10 -4.56
C VAL A 216 1.23 2.97 -3.55
N ILE A 217 0.22 2.11 -3.69
CA ILE A 217 0.01 0.93 -2.85
C ILE A 217 0.13 -0.30 -3.76
N THR A 218 1.07 -1.17 -3.45
CA THR A 218 1.17 -2.51 -4.05
C THR A 218 1.16 -3.54 -2.95
N HIS A 219 0.67 -4.74 -3.25
CA HIS A 219 0.85 -5.85 -2.33
C HIS A 219 2.30 -6.33 -2.37
N ASP A 220 2.72 -6.93 -3.49
CA ASP A 220 4.12 -7.33 -3.63
C ASP A 220 5.10 -6.15 -3.74
N TRP A 221 6.34 -6.42 -3.34
CA TRP A 221 7.44 -5.46 -3.44
C TRP A 221 7.87 -5.29 -4.89
N PRO A 222 8.21 -4.06 -5.33
CA PRO A 222 8.95 -3.86 -6.56
C PRO A 222 10.28 -4.60 -6.55
N ALA A 223 10.62 -5.25 -7.66
CA ALA A 223 11.90 -5.92 -7.79
C ALA A 223 13.05 -4.91 -7.67
N GLY A 224 14.06 -5.25 -6.88
CA GLY A 224 15.21 -4.39 -6.60
C GLY A 224 15.00 -3.35 -5.50
N ILE A 225 13.79 -3.25 -4.91
CA ILE A 225 13.54 -2.26 -3.84
C ILE A 225 14.43 -2.48 -2.60
N VAL A 226 14.86 -3.72 -2.37
CA VAL A 226 15.72 -4.10 -1.23
C VAL A 226 17.06 -3.38 -1.22
N ASP A 227 17.57 -2.96 -2.38
CA ASP A 227 18.83 -2.22 -2.48
C ASP A 227 18.73 -0.77 -1.95
N PHE A 228 17.51 -0.31 -1.65
CA PHE A 228 17.22 1.03 -1.11
C PHE A 228 17.01 1.03 0.41
N GLY A 229 17.16 -0.10 1.10
CA GLY A 229 17.07 -0.20 2.55
C GLY A 229 18.22 -1.01 3.17
N ASP A 230 18.04 -1.44 4.42
CA ASP A 230 19.05 -2.26 5.12
C ASP A 230 18.96 -3.73 4.69
N LYS A 231 19.51 -3.99 3.50
CA LYS A 231 19.60 -5.31 2.88
C LYS A 231 20.31 -6.33 3.77
N GLU A 232 21.34 -5.92 4.51
CA GLU A 232 22.11 -6.83 5.36
C GLU A 232 21.27 -7.33 6.55
N THR A 233 20.52 -6.44 7.20
CA THR A 233 19.60 -6.84 8.27
C THR A 233 18.47 -7.74 7.75
N LEU A 234 17.93 -7.44 6.56
CA LEU A 234 16.91 -8.28 5.93
C LEU A 234 17.42 -9.71 5.68
N LEU A 235 18.59 -9.83 5.04
CA LEU A 235 19.19 -11.13 4.70
C LEU A 235 19.67 -11.91 5.92
N ARG A 236 20.02 -11.23 7.02
CA ARG A 236 20.32 -11.89 8.30
C ARG A 236 19.06 -12.50 8.92
N THR A 237 17.95 -11.79 8.88
CA THR A 237 16.68 -12.24 9.46
C THR A 237 16.01 -13.31 8.60
N LYS A 238 16.08 -13.17 7.27
CA LYS A 238 15.47 -14.07 6.29
C LYS A 238 16.50 -14.55 5.26
N PRO A 239 17.36 -15.53 5.61
CA PRO A 239 18.44 -15.98 4.73
C PRO A 239 17.96 -16.54 3.40
N PHE A 240 16.74 -17.09 3.34
CA PHE A 240 16.16 -17.67 2.13
C PHE A 240 15.85 -16.63 1.04
N PHE A 241 15.79 -15.34 1.36
CA PHE A 241 15.68 -14.28 0.34
C PHE A 241 16.98 -14.00 -0.39
N ARG A 242 18.12 -14.51 0.09
CA ARG A 242 19.43 -14.26 -0.53
C ARG A 242 19.44 -14.62 -2.01
N ASP A 243 19.03 -15.85 -2.33
CA ASP A 243 19.02 -16.35 -3.71
C ASP A 243 18.06 -15.55 -4.60
N ASP A 244 16.88 -15.19 -4.08
CA ASP A 244 15.88 -14.40 -4.81
C ASP A 244 16.33 -12.95 -5.04
N VAL A 245 17.04 -12.37 -4.07
CA VAL A 245 17.61 -11.02 -4.18
C VAL A 245 18.79 -11.00 -5.16
N GLU A 246 19.72 -11.95 -5.05
CA GLU A 246 20.89 -12.04 -5.93
C GLU A 246 20.49 -12.37 -7.38
N SER A 247 19.43 -13.15 -7.56
CA SER A 247 18.88 -13.46 -8.90
C SER A 247 17.87 -12.44 -9.44
N GLY A 248 17.57 -11.37 -8.69
CA GLY A 248 16.63 -10.32 -9.08
C GLY A 248 15.17 -10.79 -9.20
N LYS A 249 14.83 -11.94 -8.59
CA LYS A 249 13.50 -12.56 -8.60
C LYS A 249 12.62 -12.14 -7.44
N LEU A 250 13.21 -11.54 -6.40
CA LEU A 250 12.43 -11.03 -5.28
C LEU A 250 11.59 -9.83 -5.74
N GLY A 251 10.28 -10.00 -5.72
CA GLY A 251 9.32 -8.95 -6.02
C GLY A 251 8.83 -8.93 -7.47
N ASN A 252 8.21 -7.82 -7.83
CA ASN A 252 7.53 -7.62 -9.10
C ASN A 252 8.39 -6.76 -10.04
N PRO A 253 8.89 -7.34 -11.15
CA PRO A 253 9.76 -6.62 -12.08
C PRO A 253 9.06 -5.47 -12.80
N SER A 254 7.73 -5.45 -12.81
CA SER A 254 6.94 -4.46 -13.55
C SER A 254 6.50 -3.26 -12.72
N THR A 255 6.54 -3.35 -11.38
CA THR A 255 6.09 -2.26 -10.49
C THR A 255 7.19 -1.27 -10.14
N MET A 256 8.48 -1.65 -10.27
CA MET A 256 9.57 -0.69 -10.08
C MET A 256 9.47 0.47 -11.05
N GLN A 257 9.00 0.22 -12.28
CA GLN A 257 8.77 1.25 -13.29
C GLN A 257 7.64 2.20 -12.93
N LEU A 258 6.72 1.83 -12.02
CA LEU A 258 5.69 2.74 -11.51
C LEU A 258 6.32 3.82 -10.61
N LEU A 259 7.43 3.52 -9.92
CA LEU A 259 8.20 4.50 -9.13
C LEU A 259 8.89 5.57 -9.97
N TYR A 260 9.34 5.17 -11.16
CA TYR A 260 10.13 6.00 -12.06
C TYR A 260 9.30 6.65 -13.17
N VAL A 261 7.97 6.74 -13.06
CA VAL A 261 7.14 7.40 -14.09
C VAL A 261 7.48 8.89 -14.14
N GLY A 262 8.52 9.21 -14.92
CA GLY A 262 8.82 10.53 -15.44
C GLY A 262 8.11 10.67 -16.78
N PHE A 263 7.20 11.64 -16.87
CA PHE A 263 6.67 12.02 -18.17
C PHE A 263 7.75 12.73 -18.96
N CYS A 264 7.98 12.26 -20.18
CA CYS A 264 8.79 12.94 -21.19
C CYS A 264 8.00 14.19 -21.63
N CYS A 265 8.17 15.30 -20.90
CA CYS A 265 7.92 16.62 -21.46
C CYS A 265 9.25 17.08 -22.05
N CYS A 266 9.24 17.55 -23.31
CA CYS A 266 10.42 18.02 -24.02
C CYS A 266 11.09 19.21 -23.30
N ARG A 267 11.92 18.94 -22.29
CA ARG A 267 13.05 19.74 -21.78
C ARG A 267 13.66 19.01 -20.58
N CYS A 268 14.90 18.56 -20.75
CA CYS A 268 15.86 18.05 -19.77
C CYS A 268 15.49 18.19 -18.28
N THR A 269 15.01 17.13 -17.63
CA THR A 269 15.47 16.64 -16.30
C THR A 269 14.71 15.36 -15.92
N PHE A 270 15.43 14.30 -15.51
CA PHE A 270 14.83 13.11 -14.89
C PHE A 270 14.29 13.49 -13.50
N GLN A 271 13.02 13.90 -13.42
CA GLN A 271 12.36 14.16 -12.14
C GLN A 271 11.55 12.92 -11.74
N LEU A 272 11.98 12.24 -10.69
CA LEU A 272 11.23 11.16 -10.04
C LEU A 272 9.94 11.75 -9.42
N ILE A 273 8.75 11.28 -9.82
CA ILE A 273 7.50 11.78 -9.22
C ILE A 273 6.61 10.65 -8.67
N ILE A 274 7.18 9.88 -7.75
CA ILE A 274 6.43 9.21 -6.68
C ILE A 274 6.90 9.80 -5.37
N ARG A 275 6.00 10.45 -4.64
CA ARG A 275 6.33 11.02 -3.32
C ARG A 275 6.46 9.92 -2.26
N ARG A 276 5.64 8.86 -2.34
CA ARG A 276 5.60 7.75 -1.37
C ARG A 276 5.15 6.44 -2.00
N LEU A 277 5.85 5.35 -1.68
CA LEU A 277 5.45 3.99 -2.02
C LEU A 277 5.22 3.20 -0.73
N ILE A 278 4.14 2.41 -0.71
CA ILE A 278 3.77 1.53 0.38
C ILE A 278 3.61 0.11 -0.18
N THR A 279 4.37 -0.85 0.35
CA THR A 279 4.41 -2.24 -0.13
C THR A 279 4.53 -3.21 1.02
N TYR A 280 4.02 -4.45 0.87
CA TYR A 280 4.09 -5.45 1.93
C TYR A 280 4.37 -6.88 1.44
N ARG A 281 5.49 -7.47 1.88
CA ARG A 281 5.62 -8.93 1.94
C ARG A 281 6.61 -9.32 3.05
N MET A 282 6.09 -9.91 4.12
CA MET A 282 6.83 -10.69 5.14
C MET A 282 8.19 -10.08 5.59
N PHE A 283 8.11 -8.97 6.36
CA PHE A 283 9.18 -8.20 7.06
C PHE A 283 10.05 -7.20 6.27
N ASP A 284 10.13 -5.99 6.86
CA ASP A 284 11.22 -5.00 6.88
C ASP A 284 11.83 -4.51 5.54
N LEU A 285 11.14 -3.57 4.89
CA LEU A 285 11.79 -2.44 4.20
C LEU A 285 10.88 -1.20 4.24
N VAL A 286 10.85 -0.49 5.36
CA VAL A 286 10.31 0.88 5.39
C VAL A 286 11.45 1.82 4.99
N ILE A 287 11.36 2.41 3.80
CA ILE A 287 12.22 3.54 3.43
C ILE A 287 11.80 4.72 4.31
N GLY A 288 12.39 4.80 5.51
CA GLY A 288 12.11 5.79 6.55
C GLY A 288 12.66 7.19 6.26
N TYR A 289 13.17 7.42 5.05
CA TYR A 289 13.59 8.75 4.61
C TYR A 289 12.64 9.24 3.54
N PRO A 290 12.28 10.54 3.53
CA PRO A 290 11.92 11.17 2.26
C PRO A 290 13.04 10.81 1.27
N LEU A 291 12.72 10.11 0.18
CA LEU A 291 13.58 10.08 -1.00
C LEU A 291 13.55 11.49 -1.60
N ILE A 292 14.20 12.44 -0.92
CA ILE A 292 14.53 13.75 -1.46
C ILE A 292 15.89 13.57 -2.14
N PHE A 293 15.88 13.30 -3.45
CA PHE A 293 17.03 13.57 -4.27
C PHE A 293 17.12 15.09 -4.48
N MET A 294 17.96 15.76 -3.68
CA MET A 294 18.50 17.07 -4.05
C MET A 294 19.68 16.85 -5.00
N LEU A 295 19.42 16.67 -6.29
CA LEU A 295 20.46 16.87 -7.30
C LEU A 295 20.62 18.38 -7.52
N GLY A 296 21.33 19.02 -6.58
CA GLY A 296 21.86 20.36 -6.79
C GLY A 296 23.01 20.28 -7.80
N SER A 297 22.94 21.13 -8.82
CA SER A 297 24.07 21.51 -9.67
C SER A 297 25.35 21.76 -8.84
N PRO A 298 26.54 21.52 -9.40
CA PRO A 298 27.79 21.64 -8.66
C PRO A 298 28.14 23.11 -8.48
N LEU A 299 27.50 23.79 -7.55
CA LEU A 299 27.97 25.01 -6.89
C LEU A 299 26.95 25.34 -5.80
N TRP A 300 27.42 25.42 -4.55
CA TRP A 300 26.69 25.89 -3.37
C TRP A 300 25.57 25.00 -2.80
N CYS A 301 25.89 24.27 -1.72
CA CYS A 301 25.44 24.64 -0.37
C CYS A 301 25.78 23.52 0.63
N ARG A 302 26.81 23.76 1.47
CA ARG A 302 26.75 23.34 2.88
C ARG A 302 25.51 24.01 3.48
N ILE A 303 24.77 23.31 4.33
CA ILE A 303 24.27 23.78 5.65
C ILE A 303 23.14 22.87 6.17
N HIS A 304 23.36 22.41 7.42
CA HIS A 304 22.43 21.84 8.42
C HIS A 304 21.84 20.44 8.26
N GLN A 305 22.67 19.45 8.64
CA GLN A 305 22.23 18.38 9.55
C GLN A 305 21.70 19.02 10.85
N LYS A 306 20.43 18.82 11.19
CA LYS A 306 19.90 19.00 12.55
C LYS A 306 19.14 17.73 12.95
N THR A 307 19.87 16.88 13.67
CA THR A 307 19.49 16.16 14.90
C THR A 307 18.01 15.79 15.08
N ALA A 308 17.72 14.49 15.02
CA ALA A 308 16.64 13.88 15.78
C ALA A 308 17.08 12.48 16.22
N LEU A 309 17.51 12.43 17.48
CA LEU A 309 17.82 11.27 18.30
C LEU A 309 16.52 10.51 18.59
N LEU A 310 16.50 9.16 18.57
CA LEU A 310 15.50 8.41 19.35
C LEU A 310 16.00 7.04 19.81
N VAL A 311 16.37 7.03 21.09
CA VAL A 311 16.09 6.08 22.18
C VAL A 311 16.18 4.57 21.87
N LEU A 312 17.33 4.01 22.26
CA LEU A 312 17.43 2.67 22.82
C LEU A 312 16.68 2.63 24.16
N SER A 313 15.77 1.67 24.34
CA SER A 313 15.41 1.17 25.67
C SER A 313 15.72 -0.31 25.71
N GLN A 314 16.82 -0.63 26.41
CA GLN A 314 17.02 -1.92 27.06
C GLN A 314 16.13 -1.99 28.30
N HIS A 315 15.53 -3.15 28.54
CA HIS A 315 15.50 -3.89 29.82
C HIS A 315 14.90 -5.27 29.50
N VAL A 316 15.62 -6.39 29.57
CA VAL A 316 16.04 -7.11 30.80
C VAL A 316 14.88 -7.29 31.77
N SER A 317 14.05 -8.31 31.56
CA SER A 317 14.03 -9.56 32.34
C SER A 317 13.06 -10.56 31.71
#